data_AF-A0A1F8B501-F1
#
_entry.id   AF-A0A1F8B501-F1
#
_cell.length_a   1.000
_cell.length_b   1.000
_cell.length_c   1.000
_cell.angle_alpha   90.00
_cell.angle_beta   90.00
_cell.angle_gamma   90.00
#
_symmetry.space_group_name_H-M   'P 1'
#
loop_
_entity.id
_entity.type
_entity.pdbx_description
1 polymer ?
#
loop_
_entity_poly.entity_id
_entity_poly.type
_entity_poly.pdbx_seq_one_letter_code
_entity_poly.pdbx_strand_id
1 'polypeptide(L)'
;MTNEDLLRLKIDIQTKNDTNFLELAILFDKPEFLEFLPKIRKKYNFDSLIGLKNYDKAIDSFGTDEYAKFDFSTYKNFKELIEYAKKQTTWTVGLEEKMDLLQLLDMEAGVLCYIFKRPPYFSGMIKQAILCGAVDGDFFQPTSTTIIEGDTLLSTTAPFQLPRVAILVSSTSTDLDIKKQVQIARHIYKTDENVSYYKPRTDKVNRIRDYREWYWDRLAGNKYRQTTDKWSERHESGITESDKEETRIRRGAVLYKKLLSQ
;
A
#
# COMPACT_ATOMS: atom_id res chain seq x y z
N MET A 1 -2.69 -12.94 34.41
CA MET A 1 -4.10 -12.86 34.01
C MET A 1 -4.65 -14.27 33.99
N THR A 2 -5.87 -14.52 34.47
CA THR A 2 -6.48 -15.87 34.45
C THR A 2 -7.27 -16.09 33.16
N ASN A 3 -7.62 -17.34 32.83
CA ASN A 3 -8.46 -17.63 31.67
C ASN A 3 -9.85 -16.97 31.77
N GLU A 4 -10.41 -16.83 32.98
CA GLU A 4 -11.68 -16.15 33.20
C GLU A 4 -11.59 -14.64 32.89
N ASP A 5 -10.44 -14.02 33.19
CA ASP A 5 -10.20 -12.61 32.85
C ASP A 5 -10.12 -12.40 31.33
N LEU A 6 -9.52 -13.34 30.59
CA LEU A 6 -9.42 -13.29 29.13
C LEU A 6 -10.78 -13.49 28.45
N LEU A 7 -11.62 -14.39 28.97
CA LEU A 7 -12.97 -14.61 28.44
C LEU A 7 -13.83 -13.35 28.47
N ARG A 8 -13.66 -12.50 29.50
CA ARG A 8 -14.35 -11.19 29.59
C ARG A 8 -13.87 -10.17 28.57
N LEU A 9 -12.69 -10.38 27.99
CA LEU A 9 -12.12 -9.50 26.97
C LEU A 9 -12.37 -9.99 25.55
N LYS A 10 -12.98 -11.16 25.37
CA LYS A 10 -13.28 -11.73 24.06
C LYS A 10 -13.97 -10.69 23.18
N ILE A 11 -13.48 -10.57 21.94
CA ILE A 11 -14.06 -9.68 20.94
C ILE A 11 -15.22 -10.40 20.24
N ASP A 12 -16.37 -9.74 20.20
CA ASP A 12 -17.51 -10.20 19.42
C ASP A 12 -17.32 -9.82 17.93
N ILE A 13 -17.17 -10.81 17.05
CA ILE A 13 -16.97 -10.59 15.61
C ILE A 13 -18.31 -10.76 14.90
N GLN A 14 -18.90 -9.65 14.46
CA GLN A 14 -20.18 -9.61 13.78
C GLN A 14 -19.95 -9.56 12.26
N THR A 15 -20.07 -10.71 11.60
CA THR A 15 -19.97 -10.81 10.13
C THR A 15 -20.67 -12.06 9.64
N LYS A 16 -21.14 -12.04 8.39
CA LYS A 16 -21.64 -13.23 7.68
C LYS A 16 -20.60 -13.87 6.77
N ASN A 17 -19.42 -13.27 6.66
CA ASN A 17 -18.34 -13.73 5.79
C ASN A 17 -17.31 -14.52 6.60
N ASP A 18 -17.26 -15.84 6.39
CA ASP A 18 -16.35 -16.75 7.11
C ASP A 18 -14.87 -16.39 6.92
N THR A 19 -14.48 -15.87 5.76
CA THR A 19 -13.09 -15.43 5.51
C THR A 19 -12.74 -14.23 6.36
N ASN A 20 -13.64 -13.24 6.44
CA ASN A 20 -13.44 -12.08 7.30
C ASN A 20 -13.43 -12.48 8.77
N PHE A 21 -14.34 -13.37 9.18
CA PHE A 21 -14.38 -13.91 10.52
C PHE A 21 -13.05 -14.55 10.91
N LEU A 22 -12.53 -15.46 10.06
CA LEU A 22 -11.28 -16.17 10.31
C LEU A 22 -10.09 -15.21 10.45
N GLU A 23 -9.94 -14.25 9.53
CA GLU A 23 -8.85 -13.28 9.56
C GLU A 23 -8.85 -12.43 10.84
N LEU A 24 -10.02 -12.00 11.27
CA LEU A 24 -10.20 -11.22 12.50
C LEU A 24 -9.95 -12.08 13.74
N ALA A 25 -10.49 -13.30 13.78
CA ALA A 25 -10.33 -14.21 14.91
C ALA A 25 -8.85 -14.57 15.17
N ILE A 26 -8.06 -14.81 14.12
CA ILE A 26 -6.62 -15.13 14.25
C ILE A 26 -5.84 -13.99 14.93
N LEU A 27 -6.33 -12.74 14.86
CA LEU A 27 -5.77 -11.63 15.64
C LEU A 27 -6.41 -11.54 17.03
N PHE A 28 -7.73 -11.43 17.09
CA PHE A 28 -8.44 -11.02 18.30
C PHE A 28 -8.53 -12.10 19.38
N ASP A 29 -8.41 -13.37 19.01
CA ASP A 29 -8.38 -14.47 19.99
C ASP A 29 -6.98 -14.67 20.59
N LYS A 30 -5.97 -13.90 20.19
CA LYS A 30 -4.63 -13.96 20.79
C LYS A 30 -4.66 -13.38 22.21
N PRO A 31 -4.25 -14.14 23.25
CA PRO A 31 -4.21 -13.64 24.62
C PRO A 31 -3.39 -12.36 24.77
N GLU A 32 -2.25 -12.26 24.09
CA GLU A 32 -1.39 -11.08 24.15
C GLU A 32 -2.09 -9.85 23.57
N PHE A 33 -2.92 -10.01 22.53
CA PHE A 33 -3.71 -8.92 21.97
C PHE A 33 -4.76 -8.44 22.98
N LEU A 34 -5.52 -9.38 23.55
CA LEU A 34 -6.56 -9.09 24.53
C LEU A 34 -6.01 -8.34 25.74
N GLU A 35 -4.79 -8.66 26.20
CA GLU A 35 -4.12 -7.97 27.29
C GLU A 35 -3.79 -6.49 27.04
N PHE A 36 -3.69 -6.06 25.77
CA PHE A 36 -3.46 -4.64 25.44
C PHE A 36 -4.72 -3.79 25.61
N LEU A 37 -5.89 -4.34 25.28
CA LEU A 37 -7.15 -3.60 25.25
C LEU A 37 -7.48 -2.88 26.57
N PRO A 38 -7.47 -3.54 27.76
CA PRO A 38 -7.77 -2.85 29.01
C PRO A 38 -6.72 -1.79 29.38
N LYS A 39 -5.46 -1.98 28.99
CA LYS A 39 -4.39 -0.99 29.24
C LYS A 39 -4.62 0.28 28.44
N ILE A 40 -4.94 0.11 27.15
CA ILE A 40 -5.26 1.22 26.24
C ILE A 40 -6.54 1.93 26.71
N ARG A 41 -7.60 1.18 27.02
CA ARG A 41 -8.86 1.75 27.55
C ARG A 41 -8.62 2.59 28.80
N LYS A 42 -7.85 2.06 29.76
CA LYS A 42 -7.51 2.79 30.99
C LYS A 42 -6.67 4.04 30.71
N LYS A 43 -5.72 3.97 29.78
CA LYS A 43 -4.84 5.09 29.42
C LYS A 43 -5.62 6.31 28.90
N TYR A 44 -6.69 6.07 28.16
CA TYR A 44 -7.52 7.11 27.54
C TYR A 44 -8.90 7.30 28.20
N ASN A 45 -9.11 6.72 29.40
CA ASN A 45 -10.37 6.79 30.14
C ASN A 45 -11.60 6.30 29.33
N PHE A 46 -11.43 5.26 28.52
CA PHE A 46 -12.54 4.55 27.88
C PHE A 46 -13.20 3.61 28.89
N ASP A 47 -13.93 4.21 29.83
CA ASP A 47 -14.49 3.52 31.01
C ASP A 47 -15.63 2.56 30.69
N SER A 48 -16.27 2.73 29.53
CA SER A 48 -17.37 1.87 29.08
C SER A 48 -17.21 1.48 27.62
N LEU A 49 -17.63 0.26 27.29
CA LEU A 49 -17.68 -0.19 25.92
C LEU A 49 -18.84 0.48 25.20
N ILE A 50 -18.56 0.98 24.01
CA ILE A 50 -19.53 1.63 23.14
C ILE A 50 -20.22 0.55 22.30
N GLY A 51 -21.53 0.67 22.11
CA GLY A 51 -22.22 -0.22 21.18
C GLY A 51 -21.69 -0.02 19.76
N LEU A 52 -21.42 -1.11 19.03
CA LEU A 52 -20.86 -1.08 17.67
C LEU A 52 -21.58 -0.12 16.71
N LYS A 53 -22.91 -0.02 16.81
CA LYS A 53 -23.75 0.90 16.01
C LYS A 53 -23.51 2.40 16.28
N ASN A 54 -22.88 2.73 17.40
CA ASN A 54 -22.57 4.10 17.80
C ASN A 54 -21.08 4.42 17.58
N TYR A 55 -20.30 3.50 17.00
CA TYR A 55 -18.86 3.66 16.80
C TYR A 55 -18.52 4.95 16.04
N ASP A 56 -19.14 5.17 14.88
CA ASP A 56 -18.86 6.36 14.06
C ASP A 56 -19.17 7.65 14.82
N LYS A 57 -20.36 7.72 15.45
CA LYS A 57 -20.75 8.87 16.27
C LYS A 57 -19.80 9.13 17.45
N ALA A 58 -19.26 8.08 18.05
CA ALA A 58 -18.32 8.20 19.15
C ALA A 58 -16.98 8.75 18.66
N ILE A 59 -16.48 8.27 17.53
CA ILE A 59 -15.26 8.80 16.91
C ILE A 59 -15.45 10.26 16.51
N ASP A 60 -16.58 10.61 15.89
CA ASP A 60 -16.88 11.99 15.50
C ASP A 60 -16.99 12.94 16.70
N SER A 61 -17.23 12.40 17.90
CA SER A 61 -17.32 13.17 19.14
C SER A 61 -15.97 13.40 19.82
N PHE A 62 -14.89 12.77 19.34
CA PHE A 62 -13.56 13.01 19.88
C PHE A 62 -13.15 14.45 19.54
N GLY A 63 -13.10 15.28 20.59
CA GLY A 63 -12.75 16.68 20.46
C GLY A 63 -11.32 16.88 19.99
N THR A 64 -11.09 17.97 19.27
CA THR A 64 -9.77 18.43 18.85
C THR A 64 -9.12 19.35 19.89
N ASP A 65 -9.60 19.34 21.14
CA ASP A 65 -9.22 20.35 22.13
C ASP A 65 -8.13 19.86 23.09
N GLU A 66 -7.98 18.55 23.25
CA GLU A 66 -6.96 17.92 24.11
C GLU A 66 -5.88 17.25 23.28
N TYR A 67 -4.67 17.81 23.35
CA TYR A 67 -3.52 17.32 22.61
C TYR A 67 -2.45 16.73 23.54
N ALA A 68 -2.10 15.46 23.32
CA ALA A 68 -1.06 14.77 24.08
C ALA A 68 -0.01 14.12 23.16
N LYS A 69 1.19 13.88 23.69
CA LYS A 69 2.19 13.08 22.97
C LYS A 69 1.87 11.61 23.14
N PHE A 70 2.20 10.80 22.13
CA PHE A 70 2.03 9.36 22.21
C PHE A 70 2.96 8.76 23.26
N ASP A 71 2.37 8.11 24.27
CA ASP A 71 3.12 7.40 25.31
C ASP A 71 3.27 5.90 25.01
N PHE A 72 4.52 5.45 24.93
CA PHE A 72 4.87 4.07 24.63
C PHE A 72 4.88 3.13 25.84
N SER A 73 4.65 3.63 27.06
CA SER A 73 4.76 2.88 28.32
C SER A 73 3.94 1.58 28.35
N THR A 74 2.87 1.49 27.54
CA THR A 74 2.00 0.32 27.41
C THR A 74 2.68 -0.87 26.71
N TYR A 75 3.74 -0.62 25.93
CA TYR A 75 4.37 -1.60 25.04
C TYR A 75 5.71 -2.12 25.55
N LYS A 76 5.89 -3.44 25.52
CA LYS A 76 7.20 -4.08 25.76
C LYS A 76 8.12 -3.82 24.55
N ASN A 77 9.43 -3.71 24.79
CA ASN A 77 10.45 -3.48 23.74
C ASN A 77 10.21 -2.22 22.89
N PHE A 78 9.62 -1.17 23.48
CA PHE A 78 9.27 0.07 22.77
C PHE A 78 10.46 0.78 22.10
N LYS A 79 11.71 0.47 22.47
CA LYS A 79 12.91 1.02 21.81
C LYS A 79 12.99 0.64 20.34
N GLU A 80 12.69 -0.62 20.00
CA GLU A 80 12.67 -1.08 18.61
C GLU A 80 11.54 -0.43 17.82
N LEU A 81 10.38 -0.22 18.46
CA LEU A 81 9.26 0.53 17.90
C LEU A 81 9.63 1.99 17.62
N ILE A 82 10.31 2.65 18.55
CA ILE A 82 10.80 4.04 18.36
C ILE A 82 11.85 4.08 17.25
N GLU A 83 12.78 3.13 17.19
CA GLU A 83 13.76 3.07 16.11
C GLU A 83 13.12 2.82 14.75
N TYR A 84 12.14 1.92 14.68
CA TYR A 84 11.35 1.66 13.48
C TYR A 84 10.60 2.91 13.06
N ALA A 85 9.91 3.56 14.01
CA ALA A 85 9.17 4.79 13.77
C ALA A 85 10.09 5.91 13.28
N LYS A 86 11.26 6.11 13.91
CA LYS A 86 12.26 7.11 13.49
C LYS A 86 12.79 6.89 12.08
N LYS A 87 12.84 5.63 11.61
CA LYS A 87 13.22 5.26 10.24
C LYS A 87 12.09 5.52 9.23
N GLN A 88 10.85 5.74 9.69
CA GLN A 88 9.68 5.98 8.86
C GLN A 88 9.20 7.43 9.07
N THR A 89 9.50 8.33 8.12
CA THR A 89 9.24 9.78 8.25
C THR A 89 7.80 10.13 8.64
N THR A 90 6.80 9.40 8.14
CA THR A 90 5.38 9.58 8.50
C THR A 90 5.08 9.24 9.96
N TRP A 91 5.74 8.23 10.54
CA TRP A 91 5.58 7.91 11.95
C TRP A 91 6.39 8.88 12.83
N THR A 92 7.62 9.24 12.43
CA THR A 92 8.47 10.15 13.21
C THR A 92 7.82 11.50 13.47
N VAL A 93 7.20 12.10 12.44
CA VAL A 93 6.49 13.39 12.57
C VAL A 93 5.36 13.27 13.60
N GLY A 94 4.57 12.20 13.52
CA GLY A 94 3.51 11.94 14.49
C GLY A 94 4.02 11.73 15.93
N LEU A 95 5.17 11.10 16.13
CA LEU A 95 5.69 10.85 17.48
C LEU A 95 6.16 12.10 18.22
N GLU A 96 6.62 13.10 17.49
CA GLU A 96 7.15 14.34 18.08
C GLU A 96 6.06 15.39 18.29
N GLU A 97 4.98 15.31 17.52
CA GLU A 97 3.82 16.19 17.58
C GLU A 97 2.88 15.84 18.74
N LYS A 98 2.06 16.82 19.15
CA LYS A 98 0.94 16.54 20.03
C LYS A 98 -0.25 16.16 19.17
N MET A 99 -0.93 15.10 19.56
CA MET A 99 -2.01 14.47 18.84
C MET A 99 -3.32 14.59 19.60
N ASP A 100 -4.42 14.76 18.88
CA ASP A 100 -5.75 14.62 19.46
C ASP A 100 -6.07 13.15 19.79
N LEU A 101 -7.19 12.89 20.45
CA LEU A 101 -7.56 11.55 20.89
C LEU A 101 -7.76 10.57 19.73
N LEU A 102 -8.28 11.03 18.59
CA LEU A 102 -8.48 10.20 17.41
C LEU A 102 -7.14 9.77 16.82
N GLN A 103 -6.22 10.72 16.66
CA GLN A 103 -4.86 10.48 16.20
C GLN A 103 -4.07 9.56 17.15
N LEU A 104 -4.25 9.73 18.47
CA LEU A 104 -3.65 8.85 19.47
C LEU A 104 -4.18 7.43 19.34
N LEU A 105 -5.49 7.26 19.15
CA LEU A 105 -6.11 5.95 18.93
C LEU A 105 -5.68 5.31 17.60
N ASP A 106 -5.53 6.09 16.54
CA ASP A 106 -4.97 5.63 15.27
C ASP A 106 -3.53 5.15 15.42
N MET A 107 -2.72 5.85 16.22
CA MET A 107 -1.36 5.43 16.55
C MET A 107 -1.35 4.12 17.36
N GLU A 108 -2.22 3.97 18.37
CA GLU A 108 -2.35 2.71 19.13
C GLU A 108 -2.69 1.54 18.20
N ALA A 109 -3.66 1.72 17.30
CA ALA A 109 -4.05 0.70 16.34
C ALA A 109 -2.91 0.37 15.36
N GLY A 110 -2.16 1.38 14.90
CA GLY A 110 -0.97 1.21 14.07
C GLY A 110 0.15 0.43 14.76
N VAL A 111 0.42 0.72 16.03
CA VAL A 111 1.41 -0.02 16.85
C VAL A 111 0.98 -1.46 17.02
N LEU A 112 -0.30 -1.73 17.32
CA LEU A 112 -0.81 -3.10 17.41
C LEU A 112 -0.74 -3.83 16.06
N CYS A 113 -1.05 -3.17 14.94
CA CYS A 113 -0.81 -3.74 13.61
C CYS A 113 0.65 -4.15 13.43
N TYR A 114 1.62 -3.31 13.82
CA TYR A 114 3.04 -3.64 13.74
C TYR A 114 3.41 -4.85 14.62
N ILE A 115 3.03 -4.83 15.90
CA ILE A 115 3.35 -5.89 16.87
C ILE A 115 2.82 -7.25 16.40
N PHE A 116 1.58 -7.27 15.89
CA PHE A 116 0.93 -8.50 15.45
C PHE A 116 1.15 -8.82 13.96
N LYS A 117 2.01 -8.05 13.27
CA LYS A 117 2.33 -8.22 11.84
C LYS A 117 1.07 -8.25 10.98
N ARG A 118 0.21 -7.25 11.17
CA ARG A 118 -1.03 -7.06 10.43
C ARG A 118 -0.92 -5.85 9.51
N PRO A 119 -1.50 -5.90 8.30
CA PRO A 119 -1.52 -4.75 7.42
C PRO A 119 -2.32 -3.56 7.99
N PRO A 120 -2.08 -2.33 7.51
CA PRO A 120 -2.75 -1.12 8.03
C PRO A 120 -4.28 -1.15 8.00
N TYR A 121 -4.90 -1.89 7.08
CA TYR A 121 -6.37 -1.99 6.99
C TYR A 121 -7.01 -2.68 8.21
N PHE A 122 -6.23 -3.37 9.07
CA PHE A 122 -6.74 -3.88 10.35
C PHE A 122 -6.99 -2.77 11.38
N SER A 123 -6.44 -1.55 11.17
CA SER A 123 -6.53 -0.46 12.15
C SER A 123 -7.98 -0.18 12.58
N GLY A 124 -8.91 -0.09 11.63
CA GLY A 124 -10.34 0.14 11.93
C GLY A 124 -10.93 -0.93 12.85
N MET A 125 -10.63 -2.20 12.57
CA MET A 125 -11.12 -3.33 13.38
C MET A 125 -10.48 -3.34 14.78
N ILE A 126 -9.21 -2.97 14.90
CA ILE A 126 -8.53 -2.83 16.19
C ILE A 126 -9.16 -1.70 17.01
N LYS A 127 -9.49 -0.56 16.38
CA LYS A 127 -10.18 0.54 17.05
C LYS A 127 -11.57 0.13 17.55
N GLN A 128 -12.34 -0.60 16.74
CA GLN A 128 -13.62 -1.16 17.17
C GLN A 128 -13.44 -2.17 18.32
N ALA A 129 -12.43 -3.04 18.26
CA ALA A 129 -12.12 -3.96 19.37
C ALA A 129 -11.77 -3.20 20.66
N ILE A 130 -11.00 -2.11 20.58
CA ILE A 130 -10.67 -1.25 21.72
C ILE A 130 -11.95 -0.58 22.27
N LEU A 131 -12.72 0.13 21.46
CA LEU A 131 -13.83 0.96 21.95
C LEU A 131 -15.11 0.17 22.24
N CYS A 132 -15.38 -0.88 21.45
CA CYS A 132 -16.68 -1.56 21.47
C CYS A 132 -16.61 -2.96 22.10
N GLY A 133 -15.43 -3.58 22.18
CA GLY A 133 -15.31 -5.01 22.52
C GLY A 133 -15.98 -5.91 21.47
N ALA A 134 -16.29 -5.35 20.31
CA ALA A 134 -16.95 -5.98 19.19
C ALA A 134 -16.42 -5.37 17.89
N VAL A 135 -16.50 -6.09 16.78
CA VAL A 135 -16.09 -5.64 15.46
C VAL A 135 -17.14 -5.98 14.42
N ASP A 136 -17.36 -5.06 13.49
CA ASP A 136 -18.16 -5.30 12.29
C ASP A 136 -17.22 -5.83 11.21
N GLY A 137 -17.19 -7.14 11.06
CA GLY A 137 -16.32 -7.81 10.09
C GLY A 137 -16.80 -7.65 8.64
N ASP A 138 -17.99 -7.11 8.39
CA ASP A 138 -18.45 -6.84 7.02
C ASP A 138 -17.78 -5.59 6.43
N PHE A 139 -17.26 -4.68 7.28
CA PHE A 139 -16.40 -3.56 6.86
C PHE A 139 -14.93 -3.97 6.62
N PHE A 140 -14.53 -5.16 7.06
CA PHE A 140 -13.17 -5.64 6.86
C PHE A 140 -12.93 -6.08 5.41
N GLN A 141 -11.97 -5.42 4.75
CA GLN A 141 -11.57 -5.73 3.36
C GLN A 141 -10.11 -6.24 3.30
N PRO A 142 -9.91 -7.57 3.40
CA PRO A 142 -8.58 -8.17 3.58
C PRO A 142 -7.65 -7.99 2.37
N THR A 143 -8.15 -8.17 1.15
CA THR A 143 -7.40 -7.89 -0.08
C THR A 143 -8.02 -6.68 -0.74
N SER A 144 -7.29 -5.57 -0.75
CA SER A 144 -7.82 -4.30 -1.25
C SER A 144 -6.79 -3.58 -2.11
N THR A 145 -7.30 -2.68 -2.95
CA THR A 145 -6.49 -1.78 -3.76
C THR A 145 -6.69 -0.36 -3.25
N THR A 146 -5.60 0.34 -2.97
CA THR A 146 -5.65 1.74 -2.53
C THR A 146 -4.58 2.57 -3.21
N ILE A 147 -4.80 3.88 -3.27
CA ILE A 147 -3.74 4.84 -3.59
C ILE A 147 -3.01 5.13 -2.27
N ILE A 148 -1.69 4.96 -2.27
CA ILE A 148 -0.81 5.37 -1.19
C ILE A 148 -0.11 6.63 -1.65
N GLU A 149 -0.45 7.74 -1.00
CA GLU A 149 0.24 9.02 -1.15
C GLU A 149 1.48 9.04 -0.24
N GLY A 150 2.56 9.67 -0.68
CA GLY A 150 3.73 9.83 0.20
C GLY A 150 4.58 8.57 0.44
N ASP A 151 4.40 7.50 -0.35
CA ASP A 151 5.08 6.22 -0.12
C ASP A 151 6.59 6.29 -0.41
N THR A 152 7.39 6.36 0.65
CA THR A 152 8.81 5.98 0.62
C THR A 152 8.91 4.45 0.52
N LEU A 153 8.70 3.91 -0.68
CA LEU A 153 9.42 2.68 -1.06
C LEU A 153 10.88 2.91 -0.68
N LEU A 154 11.54 1.84 -0.23
CA LEU A 154 12.98 1.72 0.05
C LEU A 154 13.86 2.19 -1.13
N SER A 155 13.76 3.45 -1.51
CA SER A 155 14.33 4.09 -2.68
C SER A 155 15.28 5.11 -2.11
N THR A 156 16.54 4.72 -2.12
CA THR A 156 17.68 5.47 -1.60
C THR A 156 18.02 6.72 -2.42
N THR A 157 17.14 7.22 -3.30
CA THR A 157 17.57 8.16 -4.36
C THR A 157 16.60 9.27 -4.79
N ALA A 158 15.46 9.52 -4.13
CA ALA A 158 14.70 10.74 -4.47
C ALA A 158 13.83 11.30 -3.32
N PRO A 159 13.82 12.64 -3.10
CA PRO A 159 12.87 13.32 -2.21
C PRO A 159 11.47 13.50 -2.82
N PHE A 160 11.22 12.96 -4.03
CA PHE A 160 9.96 13.11 -4.72
C PHE A 160 9.07 11.88 -4.48
N GLN A 161 8.05 12.05 -3.64
CA GLN A 161 7.06 11.01 -3.35
C GLN A 161 5.91 11.11 -4.35
N LEU A 162 5.77 10.10 -5.19
CA LEU A 162 4.65 9.98 -6.12
C LEU A 162 3.61 9.03 -5.55
N PRO A 163 2.31 9.34 -5.66
CA PRO A 163 1.26 8.42 -5.25
C PRO A 163 1.36 7.12 -6.05
N ARG A 164 1.10 6.00 -5.39
CA ARG A 164 1.14 4.66 -6.00
C ARG A 164 -0.14 3.91 -5.75
N VAL A 165 -0.55 3.09 -6.70
CA VAL A 165 -1.62 2.12 -6.44
C VAL A 165 -0.99 0.86 -5.85
N ALA A 166 -1.34 0.55 -4.61
CA ALA A 166 -0.88 -0.64 -3.92
C ALA A 166 -2.02 -1.65 -3.79
N ILE A 167 -1.69 -2.93 -3.93
CA ILE A 167 -2.58 -4.04 -3.58
C ILE A 167 -2.11 -4.57 -2.24
N LEU A 168 -2.93 -4.36 -1.21
CA LEU A 168 -2.67 -4.84 0.13
C LEU A 168 -3.23 -6.27 0.22
N VAL A 169 -2.33 -7.24 0.44
CA VAL A 169 -2.67 -8.66 0.42
C VAL A 169 -2.81 -9.17 1.86
N SER A 170 -3.94 -9.78 2.17
CA SER A 170 -4.18 -10.55 3.40
C SER A 170 -3.57 -11.95 3.33
N SER A 171 -3.26 -12.54 4.49
CA SER A 171 -2.82 -13.92 4.65
C SER A 171 -3.77 -14.98 4.09
N THR A 172 -5.07 -14.69 3.97
CA THR A 172 -6.08 -15.59 3.40
C THR A 172 -6.49 -15.21 1.97
N SER A 173 -5.83 -14.23 1.37
CA SER A 173 -6.12 -13.83 -0.01
C SER A 173 -5.97 -15.02 -0.94
N THR A 174 -6.99 -15.28 -1.75
CA THR A 174 -6.90 -16.25 -2.83
C THR A 174 -6.31 -15.61 -4.10
N ASP A 175 -5.87 -16.45 -5.03
CA ASP A 175 -5.47 -16.00 -6.37
C ASP A 175 -6.56 -15.18 -7.08
N LEU A 176 -7.83 -15.51 -6.82
CA LEU A 176 -8.96 -14.81 -7.40
C LEU A 176 -9.08 -13.39 -6.83
N ASP A 177 -8.89 -13.24 -5.52
CA ASP A 177 -8.93 -11.95 -4.84
C ASP A 177 -7.82 -11.04 -5.35
N ILE A 178 -6.60 -11.57 -5.47
CA ILE A 178 -5.46 -10.84 -6.01
C ILE A 178 -5.73 -10.43 -7.45
N LYS A 179 -6.22 -11.33 -8.31
CA LYS A 179 -6.56 -11.01 -9.72
C LYS A 179 -7.61 -9.91 -9.82
N LYS A 180 -8.64 -9.94 -8.97
CA LYS A 180 -9.68 -8.90 -8.90
C LYS A 180 -9.09 -7.56 -8.52
N GLN A 181 -8.25 -7.51 -7.48
CA GLN A 181 -7.58 -6.28 -7.07
C GLN A 181 -6.60 -5.76 -8.13
N VAL A 182 -5.89 -6.63 -8.85
CA VAL A 182 -5.05 -6.21 -10.00
C VAL A 182 -5.88 -5.53 -11.10
N GLN A 183 -7.09 -6.02 -11.37
CA GLN A 183 -7.97 -5.37 -12.35
C GLN A 183 -8.41 -3.98 -11.87
N ILE A 184 -8.77 -3.84 -10.59
CA ILE A 184 -9.12 -2.56 -9.98
C ILE A 184 -7.94 -1.60 -10.02
N ALA A 185 -6.74 -2.06 -9.64
CA ALA A 185 -5.52 -1.26 -9.65
C ALA A 185 -5.20 -0.73 -11.06
N ARG A 186 -5.35 -1.57 -12.08
CA ARG A 186 -5.19 -1.16 -13.48
C ARG A 186 -6.23 -0.14 -13.93
N HIS A 187 -7.44 -0.19 -13.38
CA HIS A 187 -8.48 0.80 -13.66
C HIS A 187 -8.10 2.13 -13.02
N ILE A 188 -7.76 2.14 -11.73
CA ILE A 188 -7.32 3.33 -10.98
C ILE A 188 -6.15 4.02 -11.69
N TYR A 189 -5.11 3.27 -12.09
CA TYR A 189 -3.97 3.82 -12.84
C TYR A 189 -4.34 4.53 -14.15
N LYS A 190 -5.51 4.21 -14.74
CA LYS A 190 -5.97 4.82 -15.99
C LYS A 190 -6.93 5.98 -15.77
N THR A 191 -7.67 5.99 -14.66
CA THR A 191 -8.81 6.89 -14.46
C THR A 191 -8.58 7.92 -13.36
N ASP A 192 -7.74 7.62 -12.38
CA ASP A 192 -7.54 8.48 -11.21
C ASP A 192 -6.48 9.55 -11.50
N GLU A 193 -6.84 10.82 -11.35
CA GLU A 193 -6.00 11.97 -11.69
C GLU A 193 -4.69 12.02 -10.89
N ASN A 194 -4.70 11.53 -9.65
CA ASN A 194 -3.53 11.58 -8.75
C ASN A 194 -2.42 10.64 -9.22
N VAL A 195 -2.76 9.51 -9.85
CA VAL A 195 -1.79 8.50 -10.31
C VAL A 195 -1.69 8.38 -11.84
N SER A 196 -2.64 8.95 -12.58
CA SER A 196 -2.70 8.87 -14.05
C SER A 196 -1.85 9.93 -14.77
N TYR A 197 -1.20 10.84 -14.03
CA TYR A 197 -0.29 11.86 -14.60
C TYR A 197 0.82 11.23 -15.45
N TYR A 198 1.23 10.00 -15.14
CA TYR A 198 2.11 9.21 -15.99
C TYR A 198 1.28 8.16 -16.74
N LYS A 199 0.84 8.49 -17.96
CA LYS A 199 0.20 7.51 -18.84
C LYS A 199 1.18 6.35 -19.03
N PRO A 200 0.86 5.11 -18.56
CA PRO A 200 1.76 3.99 -18.71
C PRO A 200 2.10 3.86 -20.19
N ARG A 201 3.38 3.98 -20.53
CA ARG A 201 3.83 3.73 -21.89
C ARG A 201 3.36 2.33 -22.23
N THR A 202 2.70 2.17 -23.36
CA THR A 202 2.30 0.83 -23.80
C THR A 202 3.57 0.02 -23.98
N ASP A 203 3.76 -0.98 -23.12
CA ASP A 203 4.91 -1.91 -23.12
C ASP A 203 4.96 -2.82 -24.38
N LYS A 204 4.22 -2.43 -25.42
CA LYS A 204 4.08 -3.16 -26.67
C LYS A 204 5.29 -3.01 -27.60
N VAL A 205 6.34 -2.31 -27.19
CA VAL A 205 7.46 -1.96 -28.08
C VAL A 205 8.62 -2.91 -27.85
N ASN A 206 8.46 -4.14 -28.35
CA ASN A 206 9.58 -5.06 -28.51
C ASN A 206 10.73 -4.36 -29.25
N ARG A 207 11.97 -4.52 -28.76
CA ARG A 207 13.20 -3.95 -29.38
C ARG A 207 13.32 -2.42 -29.34
N ILE A 208 12.78 -1.76 -28.31
CA ILE A 208 12.88 -0.30 -28.12
C ILE A 208 14.33 0.24 -28.17
N ARG A 209 15.31 -0.56 -27.73
CA ARG A 209 16.74 -0.20 -27.77
C ARG A 209 17.23 -0.02 -29.21
N ASP A 210 16.93 -0.98 -30.08
CA ASP A 210 17.24 -0.91 -31.51
C ASP A 210 16.54 0.30 -32.15
N TYR A 211 15.27 0.54 -31.81
CA TYR A 211 14.51 1.67 -32.36
C TYR A 211 15.09 3.02 -31.95
N ARG A 212 15.56 3.14 -30.71
CA ARG A 212 16.27 4.30 -30.20
C ARG A 212 17.55 4.54 -30.99
N GLU A 213 18.35 3.49 -31.18
CA GLU A 213 19.62 3.58 -31.91
C GLU A 213 19.39 4.03 -33.35
N TRP A 214 18.45 3.38 -34.06
CA TRP A 214 18.10 3.76 -35.43
C TRP A 214 17.57 5.19 -35.52
N TYR A 215 16.81 5.66 -34.53
CA TYR A 215 16.37 7.06 -34.47
C TYR A 215 17.56 8.03 -34.37
N TRP A 216 18.55 7.75 -33.52
CA TRP A 216 19.74 8.59 -33.38
C TRP A 216 20.63 8.54 -34.63
N ASP A 217 20.77 7.38 -35.26
CA ASP A 217 21.45 7.24 -36.54
C ASP A 217 20.80 8.12 -37.62
N ARG A 218 19.47 8.20 -37.64
CA ARG A 218 18.73 9.08 -38.54
C ARG A 218 18.96 10.56 -38.25
N LEU A 219 19.05 10.95 -36.98
CA LEU A 219 19.39 12.33 -36.60
C LEU A 219 20.83 12.69 -36.97
N ALA A 220 21.75 11.74 -36.94
CA ALA A 220 23.14 11.91 -37.38
C ALA A 220 23.29 11.98 -38.92
N GLY A 221 22.20 11.87 -39.67
CA GLY A 221 22.20 11.99 -41.13
C GLY A 221 22.36 10.67 -41.90
N ASN A 222 22.48 9.52 -41.22
CA ASN A 222 22.64 8.22 -41.87
C ASN A 222 21.38 7.82 -42.64
N LYS A 223 21.52 7.32 -43.87
CA LYS A 223 20.41 6.75 -44.66
C LYS A 223 19.91 5.43 -44.04
N TYR A 224 18.62 5.10 -44.20
CA TYR A 224 18.06 3.85 -43.64
C TYR A 224 18.82 2.62 -44.13
N ARG A 225 19.20 2.60 -45.40
CA ARG A 225 20.07 1.56 -45.97
C ARG A 225 21.42 1.44 -45.24
N GLN A 226 22.09 2.55 -44.94
CA GLN A 226 23.35 2.55 -44.17
C GLN A 226 23.16 2.03 -42.73
N THR A 227 22.03 2.34 -42.10
CA THR A 227 21.66 1.77 -40.79
C THR A 227 21.38 0.27 -40.89
N THR A 228 20.77 -0.18 -41.99
CA THR A 228 20.50 -1.59 -42.28
C THR A 228 21.80 -2.37 -42.47
N ASP A 229 22.74 -1.82 -43.23
CA ASP A 229 24.04 -2.41 -43.49
C ASP A 229 24.84 -2.56 -42.18
N LYS A 230 24.97 -1.47 -41.41
CA LYS A 230 25.61 -1.49 -40.06
C LYS A 230 24.93 -2.47 -39.10
N TRP A 231 23.61 -2.59 -39.19
CA TRP A 231 22.85 -3.47 -38.31
C TRP A 231 23.09 -4.94 -38.64
N SER A 232 23.08 -5.26 -39.94
CA SER A 232 23.34 -6.58 -40.48
C SER A 232 24.78 -7.04 -40.20
N GLU A 233 25.75 -6.13 -40.27
CA GLU A 233 27.16 -6.39 -39.92
C GLU A 233 27.34 -6.76 -38.44
N ARG A 234 26.55 -6.17 -37.53
CA ARG A 234 26.63 -6.45 -36.09
C ARG A 234 25.86 -7.70 -35.66
N HIS A 235 24.88 -8.11 -36.47
CA HIS A 235 23.98 -9.21 -36.15
C HIS A 235 24.14 -10.28 -37.22
N GLU A 236 25.21 -11.08 -37.07
CA GLU A 236 25.52 -12.26 -37.90
C GLU A 236 24.27 -13.13 -38.09
N SER A 237 23.49 -12.86 -39.12
CA SER A 237 22.31 -13.62 -39.47
C SER A 237 22.11 -13.50 -40.98
N GLY A 238 22.09 -14.66 -41.62
CA GLY A 238 22.22 -14.81 -43.07
C GLY A 238 21.15 -14.08 -43.87
N ILE A 239 21.51 -13.78 -45.13
CA ILE A 239 20.69 -13.28 -46.25
C ILE A 239 19.31 -12.78 -45.81
N THR A 240 19.28 -11.67 -45.08
CA THR A 240 18.05 -10.91 -44.87
C THR A 240 17.77 -10.09 -46.11
N GLU A 241 16.56 -10.21 -46.66
CA GLU A 241 16.08 -9.32 -47.73
C GLU A 241 16.20 -7.87 -47.24
N SER A 242 17.17 -7.14 -47.80
CA SER A 242 17.55 -5.77 -47.40
C SER A 242 16.34 -4.83 -47.29
N ASP A 243 15.36 -4.97 -48.19
CA ASP A 243 14.16 -4.13 -48.22
C ASP A 243 13.21 -4.37 -47.02
N LYS A 244 13.12 -5.61 -46.52
CA LYS A 244 12.31 -5.95 -45.34
C LYS A 244 12.92 -5.37 -44.07
N GLU A 245 14.24 -5.44 -43.94
CA GLU A 245 14.95 -4.91 -42.77
C GLU A 245 15.01 -3.38 -42.80
N GLU A 246 15.21 -2.76 -43.97
CA GLU A 246 15.14 -1.30 -44.12
C GLU A 246 13.74 -0.77 -43.74
N THR A 247 12.68 -1.45 -44.21
CA THR A 247 11.29 -1.11 -43.85
C THR A 247 11.06 -1.24 -42.34
N ARG A 248 11.64 -2.25 -41.70
CA ARG A 248 11.55 -2.47 -40.27
C ARG A 248 12.29 -1.40 -39.48
N ILE A 249 13.50 -1.03 -39.90
CA ILE A 249 14.30 0.05 -39.30
C ILE A 249 13.56 1.38 -39.41
N ARG A 250 13.00 1.68 -40.59
CA ARG A 250 12.18 2.88 -40.81
C ARG A 250 10.97 2.92 -39.88
N ARG A 251 10.21 1.83 -39.77
CA ARG A 251 9.06 1.73 -38.86
C ARG A 251 9.47 1.89 -37.39
N GLY A 252 10.57 1.26 -36.98
CA GLY A 252 11.12 1.36 -35.62
C GLY A 252 11.53 2.79 -35.26
N ALA A 253 12.31 3.45 -36.12
CA ALA A 253 12.74 4.83 -35.89
C ALA A 253 11.57 5.82 -35.85
N VAL A 254 10.55 5.65 -36.72
CA VAL A 254 9.32 6.47 -36.70
C VAL A 254 8.51 6.22 -35.43
N LEU A 255 8.39 4.96 -35.00
CA LEU A 255 7.72 4.61 -33.76
C LEU A 255 8.41 5.24 -32.55
N TYR A 256 9.74 5.18 -32.49
CA TYR A 256 10.51 5.83 -31.42
C TYR A 256 10.33 7.35 -31.42
N LYS A 257 10.37 7.99 -32.60
CA LYS A 257 10.08 9.42 -32.73
C LYS A 257 8.68 9.78 -32.20
N LYS A 258 7.67 8.95 -32.50
CA LYS A 258 6.30 9.14 -32.01
C LYS A 258 6.20 8.99 -30.49
N LEU A 259 6.99 8.09 -29.89
CA LEU A 259 7.10 7.93 -28.44
C LEU A 259 7.77 9.13 -27.75
N LEU A 260 8.66 9.86 -28.44
CA LEU A 260 9.26 11.08 -27.92
C LEU A 260 8.30 12.28 -27.89
N SER A 261 7.21 12.21 -28.66
CA SER A 261 6.20 13.28 -28.76
C SER A 261 4.96 13.05 -27.88
N GLN A 262 4.97 12.00 -27.05
CA GLN A 262 3.91 11.67 -26.08
C GLN A 262 4.31 12.09 -24.68
#